data_AF-A0A1F3GYZ6-F1
#
_entry.id   AF-A0A1F3GYZ6-F1
#
_cell.length_a   1.000
_cell.length_b   1.000
_cell.length_c   1.000
_cell.angle_alpha   90.00
_cell.angle_beta   90.00
_cell.angle_gamma   90.00
#
_symmetry.space_group_name_H-M   'P 1'
#
loop_
_entity.id
_entity.type
_entity.pdbx_description
1 polymer ?
#
loop_
_entity_poly.entity_id
_entity_poly.type
_entity_poly.pdbx_seq_one_letter_code
_entity_poly.pdbx_strand_id
1 'polypeptide(L)'
;MLLTCSLLAQQRTDEEAVRVVADNILKQPVTQFVGVSNGVVYNSTAEIPKGEDVKFKSPLTEVDLIEAMPADHPNRAELLTILKKQIVGASRWQNGNGMWNQLLDKCDSYDESSVTAMFVYGVAKAINNGWIDSSYRNIARAGWSALKNNEITPDGRFTNVCVGTGISEDLPFYFNRPVGDNEKHGLGLIINTAVEIMKLESEKK
;
A
#
# COMPACT_ATOMS: atom_id res chain seq x y z
N MET A 1 2.73 -30.01 40.20
CA MET A 1 1.79 -29.38 39.25
C MET A 1 2.21 -27.93 39.10
N LEU A 2 2.85 -27.58 37.97
CA LEU A 2 3.09 -26.21 37.55
C LEU A 2 3.33 -26.26 36.04
N LEU A 3 2.27 -25.97 35.29
CA LEU A 3 2.26 -25.88 33.84
C LEU A 3 2.63 -24.43 33.49
N THR A 4 3.84 -24.17 33.03
CA THR A 4 4.21 -22.88 32.45
C THR A 4 3.85 -22.89 30.97
N CYS A 5 2.68 -22.33 30.68
CA CYS A 5 2.23 -22.08 29.31
C CYS A 5 3.02 -20.89 28.74
N SER A 6 3.86 -21.15 27.75
CA SER A 6 4.57 -20.11 27.00
C SER A 6 3.61 -19.54 25.96
N LEU A 7 3.11 -18.31 26.16
CA LEU A 7 2.43 -17.55 25.10
C LEU A 7 3.47 -17.13 24.06
N LEU A 8 3.65 -17.94 23.03
CA LEU A 8 4.17 -17.46 21.75
C LEU A 8 3.02 -16.69 21.08
N ALA A 9 3.15 -15.37 20.96
CA ALA A 9 2.28 -14.59 20.11
C ALA A 9 2.41 -15.12 18.68
N GLN A 10 1.36 -15.78 18.17
CA GLN A 10 1.37 -16.39 16.85
C GLN A 10 1.33 -15.27 15.80
N GLN A 11 2.41 -15.10 15.05
CA GLN A 11 2.49 -14.11 13.97
C GLN A 11 1.42 -14.40 12.90
N ARG A 12 0.63 -13.39 12.54
CA ARG A 12 -0.43 -13.48 11.53
C ARG A 12 0.16 -13.74 10.14
N THR A 13 -0.47 -14.63 9.38
CA THR A 13 -0.12 -14.87 7.97
C THR A 13 -0.49 -13.67 7.09
N ASP A 14 0.15 -13.53 5.92
CA ASP A 14 -0.17 -12.42 5.01
C ASP A 14 -1.63 -12.48 4.53
N GLU A 15 -2.10 -13.69 4.21
CA GLU A 15 -3.49 -13.94 3.80
C GLU A 15 -4.52 -13.54 4.87
N GLU A 16 -4.26 -13.86 6.14
CA GLU A 16 -5.13 -13.44 7.24
C GLU A 16 -5.16 -11.92 7.39
N ALA A 17 -4.04 -11.21 7.21
CA ALA A 17 -4.01 -9.76 7.27
C ALA A 17 -4.84 -9.12 6.14
N VAL A 18 -4.71 -9.65 4.92
CA VAL A 18 -5.46 -9.19 3.74
C VAL A 18 -6.96 -9.37 3.96
N ARG A 19 -7.39 -10.57 4.37
CA ARG A 19 -8.81 -10.89 4.54
C ARG A 19 -9.47 -10.00 5.58
N VAL A 20 -8.80 -9.78 6.72
CA VAL A 20 -9.38 -8.98 7.80
C VAL A 20 -9.51 -7.50 7.41
N VAL A 21 -8.56 -6.94 6.65
CA VAL A 21 -8.65 -5.58 6.08
C VAL A 21 -9.75 -5.48 5.02
N ALA A 22 -9.82 -6.45 4.12
CA ALA A 22 -10.87 -6.51 3.09
C ALA A 22 -12.27 -6.60 3.72
N ASP A 23 -12.46 -7.46 4.72
CA ASP A 23 -13.71 -7.59 5.46
C ASP A 23 -14.09 -6.30 6.21
N ASN A 24 -13.10 -5.52 6.69
CA ASN A 24 -13.34 -4.24 7.33
C ASN A 24 -13.81 -3.18 6.32
N ILE A 25 -13.18 -3.12 5.15
CA ILE A 25 -13.54 -2.21 4.05
C ILE A 25 -14.95 -2.52 3.53
N LEU A 26 -15.29 -3.80 3.37
CA LEU A 26 -16.61 -4.23 2.91
C LEU A 26 -17.75 -3.88 3.90
N LYS A 27 -17.43 -3.63 5.18
CA LYS A 27 -18.38 -3.18 6.20
C LYS A 27 -18.63 -1.67 6.19
N GLN A 28 -17.87 -0.89 5.40
CA GLN A 28 -18.01 0.56 5.31
C GLN A 28 -18.54 1.00 3.93
N PRO A 29 -19.45 1.98 3.85
CA PRO A 29 -19.86 2.53 2.56
C PRO A 29 -18.79 3.49 2.02
N VAL A 30 -18.52 3.31 0.72
CA VAL A 30 -17.81 4.18 -0.23
C VAL A 30 -16.32 3.91 -0.43
N THR A 31 -16.02 3.32 -1.59
CA THR A 31 -14.98 3.80 -2.51
C THR A 31 -15.53 3.67 -3.94
N GLN A 32 -15.34 4.71 -4.77
CA GLN A 32 -16.09 4.90 -6.01
C GLN A 32 -15.80 3.82 -7.08
N PHE A 33 -16.83 3.43 -7.83
CA PHE A 33 -16.76 2.43 -8.92
C PHE A 33 -16.84 3.14 -10.27
N VAL A 34 -16.04 2.73 -11.26
CA VAL A 34 -16.14 3.25 -12.63
C VAL A 34 -16.66 2.16 -13.56
N GLY A 35 -17.78 2.39 -14.24
CA GLY A 35 -18.33 1.45 -15.21
C GLY A 35 -17.34 1.16 -16.35
N VAL A 36 -17.09 -0.12 -16.61
CA VAL A 36 -16.15 -0.58 -17.66
C VAL A 36 -16.70 -0.27 -19.04
N SER A 37 -18.02 -0.36 -19.23
CA SER A 37 -18.66 -0.14 -20.52
C SER A 37 -18.92 1.35 -20.79
N ASN A 38 -19.18 2.11 -19.74
CA ASN A 38 -19.76 3.46 -19.84
C ASN A 38 -18.92 4.59 -19.24
N GLY A 39 -17.88 4.29 -18.47
CA GLY A 39 -16.99 5.27 -17.83
C GLY A 39 -17.63 6.12 -16.72
N VAL A 40 -18.87 5.80 -16.31
CA VAL A 40 -19.61 6.53 -15.27
C VAL A 40 -19.04 6.21 -13.90
N VAL A 41 -18.89 7.24 -13.05
CA VAL A 41 -18.43 7.10 -11.67
C VAL A 41 -19.64 6.95 -10.75
N TYR A 42 -19.71 5.83 -10.03
CA TYR A 42 -20.73 5.50 -9.04
C TYR A 42 -20.16 5.69 -7.63
N ASN A 43 -20.93 6.34 -6.77
CA ASN A 43 -20.53 6.57 -5.38
C ASN A 43 -20.94 5.42 -4.45
N SER A 44 -21.79 4.51 -4.95
CA SER A 44 -22.30 3.36 -4.23
C SER A 44 -22.54 2.18 -5.17
N THR A 45 -22.41 0.94 -4.67
CA THR A 45 -22.79 -0.26 -5.42
C THR A 45 -24.28 -0.31 -5.75
N ALA A 46 -25.10 0.42 -4.99
CA ALA A 46 -26.54 0.54 -5.24
C ALA A 46 -26.85 1.37 -6.51
N GLU A 47 -25.91 2.18 -6.98
CA GLU A 47 -26.05 3.03 -8.18
C GLU A 47 -25.59 2.30 -9.46
N ILE A 48 -24.95 1.13 -9.34
CA ILE A 48 -24.42 0.36 -10.46
C ILE A 48 -25.56 -0.39 -11.17
N PRO A 49 -25.76 -0.21 -12.48
CA PRO A 49 -26.72 -0.98 -13.26
C PRO A 49 -26.43 -2.49 -13.17
N LYS A 50 -27.46 -3.33 -13.06
CA LYS A 50 -27.30 -4.80 -13.07
C LYS A 50 -26.59 -5.25 -14.36
N GLY A 51 -25.46 -5.94 -14.20
CA GLY A 51 -24.65 -6.46 -15.31
C GLY A 51 -23.54 -5.52 -15.79
N GLU A 52 -23.35 -4.36 -15.16
CA GLU A 52 -22.21 -3.48 -15.42
C GLU A 52 -20.99 -3.94 -14.63
N ASP A 53 -19.91 -4.30 -15.33
CA ASP A 53 -18.60 -4.52 -14.73
C ASP A 53 -18.00 -3.18 -14.30
N VAL A 54 -17.29 -3.16 -13.18
CA VAL A 54 -16.70 -1.92 -12.64
C VAL A 54 -15.22 -2.06 -12.32
N LYS A 55 -14.45 -1.00 -12.57
CA LYS A 55 -13.05 -0.87 -12.16
C LYS A 55 -12.93 0.05 -10.97
N PHE A 56 -12.06 -0.34 -10.05
CA PHE A 56 -11.70 0.44 -8.88
C PHE A 56 -10.63 1.48 -9.25
N LYS A 57 -10.84 2.76 -8.89
CA LYS A 57 -9.86 3.83 -9.19
C LYS A 57 -9.13 4.25 -7.92
N SER A 58 -7.95 3.68 -7.69
CA SER A 58 -7.00 4.14 -6.67
C SER A 58 -5.91 5.00 -7.32
N PRO A 59 -5.55 6.17 -6.78
CA PRO A 59 -4.37 6.89 -7.23
C PRO A 59 -3.13 6.29 -6.57
N LEU A 60 -2.17 5.83 -7.39
CA LEU A 60 -0.70 5.77 -7.20
C LEU A 60 -0.10 4.90 -8.31
N THR A 61 0.10 5.48 -9.50
CA THR A 61 0.00 4.74 -10.76
C THR A 61 1.23 4.76 -11.65
N GLU A 62 2.47 4.94 -11.19
CA GLU A 62 3.62 4.75 -12.11
C GLU A 62 3.78 3.27 -12.48
N VAL A 63 3.76 2.38 -11.48
CA VAL A 63 3.77 0.93 -11.69
C VAL A 63 2.52 0.46 -12.46
N ASP A 64 1.35 1.04 -12.17
CA ASP A 64 0.11 0.71 -12.88
C ASP A 64 0.10 1.26 -14.31
N LEU A 65 0.67 2.45 -14.54
CA LEU A 65 0.82 3.02 -15.87
C LEU A 65 1.77 2.15 -16.70
N ILE A 66 2.93 1.77 -16.17
CA ILE A 66 3.90 0.91 -16.86
C ILE A 66 3.30 -0.47 -17.18
N GLU A 67 2.44 -1.00 -16.31
CA GLU A 67 1.69 -2.25 -16.53
C GLU A 67 0.64 -2.10 -17.64
N ALA A 68 -0.10 -0.99 -17.65
CA ALA A 68 -1.15 -0.74 -18.63
C ALA A 68 -0.64 -0.30 -20.01
N MET A 69 0.61 0.19 -20.09
CA MET A 69 1.24 0.62 -21.33
C MET A 69 1.68 -0.57 -22.21
N PRO A 70 1.58 -0.46 -23.55
CA PRO A 70 2.17 -1.42 -24.46
C PRO A 70 3.66 -1.64 -24.17
N ALA A 71 4.13 -2.89 -24.28
CA ALA A 71 5.51 -3.24 -23.97
C ALA A 71 6.53 -2.50 -24.85
N ASP A 72 6.14 -2.11 -26.07
CA ASP A 72 6.91 -1.40 -27.08
C ASP A 72 6.67 0.12 -27.08
N HIS A 73 5.93 0.66 -26.10
CA HIS A 73 5.68 2.10 -26.03
C HIS A 73 7.01 2.87 -25.89
N PRO A 74 7.27 3.91 -26.70
CA PRO A 74 8.58 4.57 -26.79
C PRO A 74 9.12 5.09 -25.45
N ASN A 75 8.22 5.57 -24.58
CA ASN A 75 8.58 6.14 -23.27
C ASN A 75 8.65 5.11 -22.13
N ARG A 76 8.36 3.83 -22.38
CA ARG A 76 8.28 2.81 -21.30
C ARG A 76 9.64 2.57 -20.63
N ALA A 77 10.72 2.57 -21.40
CA ALA A 77 12.08 2.40 -20.89
C ALA A 77 12.52 3.56 -19.97
N GLU A 78 12.11 4.78 -20.29
CA GLU A 78 12.36 5.97 -19.46
C GLU A 78 11.62 5.88 -18.13
N LEU A 79 10.33 5.51 -18.16
CA LEU A 79 9.52 5.33 -16.94
C LEU A 79 10.09 4.24 -16.02
N LEU A 80 10.54 3.10 -16.57
CA LEU A 80 11.22 2.07 -15.79
C LEU A 80 12.50 2.58 -15.12
N THR A 81 13.24 3.46 -15.80
CA THR A 81 14.45 4.09 -15.25
C THR A 81 14.11 5.05 -14.11
N ILE A 82 13.05 5.85 -14.26
CA ILE A 82 12.54 6.77 -13.23
C ILE A 82 12.07 5.98 -12.00
N LEU A 83 11.24 4.95 -12.21
CA LEU A 83 10.76 4.06 -11.14
C LEU A 83 11.92 3.48 -10.33
N LYS A 84 12.94 2.94 -11.02
CA LYS A 84 14.13 2.39 -10.34
C LYS A 84 14.87 3.46 -9.52
N LYS A 85 15.02 4.68 -10.05
CA LYS A 85 15.66 5.79 -9.32
C LYS A 85 14.85 6.18 -8.08
N GLN A 86 13.53 6.27 -8.19
CA GLN A 86 12.65 6.57 -7.06
C GLN A 86 12.73 5.49 -5.98
N ILE A 87 12.67 4.20 -6.34
CA ILE A 87 12.79 3.08 -5.40
C ILE A 87 14.13 3.13 -4.65
N VAL A 88 15.23 3.29 -5.39
CA VAL A 88 16.57 3.40 -4.78
C VAL A 88 16.66 4.65 -3.90
N GLY A 89 16.11 5.78 -4.33
CA GLY A 89 16.09 7.02 -3.56
C GLY A 89 15.30 6.90 -2.25
N ALA A 90 14.08 6.37 -2.32
CA ALA A 90 13.21 6.16 -1.17
C ALA A 90 13.79 5.14 -0.18
N SER A 91 14.44 4.07 -0.67
CA SER A 91 15.03 3.04 0.20
C SER A 91 16.07 3.55 1.19
N ARG A 92 16.71 4.69 0.89
CA ARG A 92 17.70 5.33 1.78
C ARG A 92 17.09 5.93 3.04
N TRP A 93 15.78 6.17 3.01
CA TRP A 93 15.00 6.78 4.07
C TRP A 93 14.07 5.79 4.77
N GLN A 94 14.22 4.49 4.51
CA GLN A 94 13.50 3.47 5.25
C GLN A 94 14.05 3.42 6.68
N ASN A 95 13.17 3.52 7.67
CA ASN A 95 13.53 3.44 9.07
C ASN A 95 13.97 2.02 9.44
N GLY A 96 14.73 1.91 10.53
CA GLY A 96 15.18 0.60 11.03
C GLY A 96 14.06 -0.35 11.44
N ASN A 97 12.84 0.17 11.66
CA ASN A 97 11.63 -0.62 11.91
C ASN A 97 10.90 -1.05 10.62
N GLY A 98 11.35 -0.61 9.44
CA GLY A 98 10.78 -0.92 8.13
C GLY A 98 9.81 0.13 7.58
N MET A 99 9.36 1.10 8.38
CA MET A 99 8.42 2.16 7.97
C MET A 99 9.15 3.31 7.26
N TRP A 100 8.38 4.22 6.67
CA TRP A 100 8.85 5.55 6.25
C TRP A 100 8.11 6.62 7.05
N ASN A 101 8.80 7.72 7.32
CA ASN A 101 8.20 8.86 7.97
C ASN A 101 7.31 9.68 7.02
N GLN A 102 6.37 10.43 7.60
CA GLN A 102 5.55 11.43 6.93
C GLN A 102 6.40 12.41 6.09
N LEU A 103 7.56 12.80 6.60
CA LEU A 103 8.57 13.57 5.88
C LEU A 103 9.83 12.71 5.74
N LEU A 104 10.08 12.21 4.53
CA LEU A 104 11.09 11.16 4.28
C LEU A 104 12.49 11.50 4.81
N ASP A 105 12.92 12.76 4.67
CA ASP A 105 14.26 13.20 5.08
C ASP A 105 14.31 13.76 6.53
N LYS A 106 13.21 13.62 7.28
CA LYS A 106 13.06 14.08 8.66
C LYS A 106 12.71 12.89 9.55
N CYS A 107 13.74 12.23 10.07
CA CYS A 107 13.59 11.05 10.93
C CYS A 107 12.89 11.32 12.27
N ASP A 108 12.73 12.60 12.64
CA ASP A 108 11.98 13.09 13.78
C ASP A 108 10.48 13.32 13.48
N SER A 109 10.05 13.20 12.22
CA SER A 109 8.62 13.13 11.88
C SER A 109 8.09 11.72 12.15
N TYR A 110 6.77 11.57 12.31
CA TYR A 110 6.17 10.28 12.68
C TYR A 110 6.20 9.29 11.50
N ASP A 111 6.26 7.98 11.81
CA ASP A 111 6.06 6.92 10.80
C ASP A 111 4.65 7.01 10.22
N GLU A 112 4.49 6.90 8.91
CA GLU A 112 3.18 7.01 8.27
C GLU A 112 2.85 5.77 7.43
N SER A 113 1.65 5.24 7.66
CA SER A 113 1.25 3.94 7.15
C SER A 113 0.95 3.93 5.65
N SER A 114 0.29 4.95 5.10
CA SER A 114 -0.08 4.95 3.68
C SER A 114 1.12 5.15 2.73
N VAL A 115 2.07 6.01 3.11
CA VAL A 115 3.36 6.21 2.45
C VAL A 115 4.18 4.94 2.50
N THR A 116 4.24 4.28 3.66
CA THR A 116 4.91 2.98 3.77
C THR A 116 4.25 1.94 2.86
N ALA A 117 2.92 1.83 2.87
CA ALA A 117 2.18 0.91 2.00
C ALA A 117 2.44 1.20 0.51
N MET A 118 2.50 2.48 0.13
CA MET A 118 2.83 2.92 -1.23
C MET A 118 4.20 2.42 -1.68
N PHE A 119 5.24 2.60 -0.86
CA PHE A 119 6.58 2.14 -1.22
C PHE A 119 6.66 0.61 -1.29
N VAL A 120 6.04 -0.08 -0.33
CA VAL A 120 5.97 -1.55 -0.33
C VAL A 120 5.28 -2.05 -1.60
N TYR A 121 4.13 -1.47 -1.96
CA TYR A 121 3.39 -1.81 -3.17
C TYR A 121 4.24 -1.62 -4.43
N GLY A 122 4.84 -0.43 -4.59
CA GLY A 122 5.64 -0.10 -5.77
C GLY A 122 6.84 -1.04 -5.93
N VAL A 123 7.55 -1.34 -4.84
CA VAL A 123 8.69 -2.26 -4.87
C VAL A 123 8.25 -3.69 -5.18
N ALA A 124 7.23 -4.19 -4.49
CA ALA A 124 6.73 -5.56 -4.71
C ALA A 124 6.25 -5.76 -6.15
N LYS A 125 5.42 -4.84 -6.65
CA LYS A 125 4.90 -4.89 -8.03
C LYS A 125 6.00 -4.81 -9.08
N ALA A 126 6.99 -3.95 -8.88
CA ALA A 126 8.13 -3.83 -9.79
C ALA A 126 8.97 -5.12 -9.86
N ILE A 127 9.15 -5.83 -8.73
CA ILE A 127 9.85 -7.11 -8.69
C ILE A 127 9.03 -8.20 -9.38
N ASN A 128 7.74 -8.33 -9.05
CA ASN A 128 6.85 -9.35 -9.62
C ASN A 128 6.77 -9.26 -11.15
N ASN A 129 6.87 -8.04 -11.69
CA ASN A 129 6.89 -7.83 -13.13
C ASN A 129 8.29 -7.91 -13.77
N GLY A 130 9.33 -8.21 -13.00
CA GLY A 130 10.71 -8.30 -13.49
C GLY A 130 11.32 -6.97 -13.95
N TRP A 131 10.77 -5.84 -13.50
CA TRP A 131 11.24 -4.50 -13.88
C TRP A 131 12.47 -4.05 -13.10
N ILE A 132 12.61 -4.56 -11.88
CA ILE A 132 13.79 -4.36 -11.04
C ILE A 132 14.31 -5.71 -10.52
N ASP A 133 15.54 -5.70 -10.04
CA ASP A 133 16.20 -6.89 -9.53
C ASP A 133 15.53 -7.42 -8.25
N SER A 134 15.49 -8.74 -8.07
CA SER A 134 14.83 -9.35 -6.90
C SER A 134 15.61 -9.13 -5.60
N SER A 135 16.85 -8.66 -5.64
CA SER A 135 17.63 -8.25 -4.45
C SER A 135 16.98 -7.12 -3.65
N TYR A 136 16.12 -6.30 -4.26
CA TYR A 136 15.38 -5.23 -3.57
C TYR A 136 14.23 -5.75 -2.69
N ARG A 137 13.94 -7.06 -2.70
CA ARG A 137 12.82 -7.69 -1.98
C ARG A 137 12.76 -7.38 -0.49
N ASN A 138 13.92 -7.25 0.16
CA ASN A 138 13.97 -6.98 1.61
C ASN A 138 13.37 -5.61 1.97
N ILE A 139 13.38 -4.63 1.05
CA ILE A 139 12.75 -3.33 1.25
C ILE A 139 11.24 -3.50 1.45
N ALA A 140 10.59 -4.22 0.52
CA ALA A 140 9.16 -4.49 0.57
C ALA A 140 8.79 -5.38 1.77
N ARG A 141 9.58 -6.43 2.06
CA ARG A 141 9.34 -7.33 3.19
C ARG A 141 9.41 -6.61 4.54
N ALA A 142 10.40 -5.75 4.74
CA ALA A 142 10.56 -5.01 5.98
C ALA A 142 9.37 -4.06 6.22
N GLY A 143 8.99 -3.28 5.20
CA GLY A 143 7.84 -2.38 5.30
C GLY A 143 6.52 -3.12 5.48
N TRP A 144 6.30 -4.22 4.75
CA TRP A 144 5.12 -5.06 4.94
C TRP A 144 5.06 -5.67 6.34
N SER A 145 6.18 -6.16 6.87
CA SER A 145 6.22 -6.72 8.22
C SER A 145 5.86 -5.67 9.27
N ALA A 146 6.30 -4.42 9.11
CA ALA A 146 5.95 -3.33 10.00
C ALA A 146 4.45 -3.02 9.94
N LEU A 147 3.90 -2.82 8.73
CA LEU A 147 2.48 -2.56 8.51
C LEU A 147 1.60 -3.68 9.07
N LYS A 148 1.91 -4.93 8.72
CA LYS A 148 1.12 -6.09 9.12
C LYS A 148 1.08 -6.28 10.63
N ASN A 149 2.20 -6.09 11.31
CA ASN A 149 2.31 -6.40 12.72
C ASN A 149 1.89 -5.24 13.62
N ASN A 150 2.02 -3.99 13.15
CA ASN A 150 1.84 -2.81 13.99
C ASN A 150 0.67 -1.94 13.55
N GLU A 151 0.36 -1.88 12.26
CA GLU A 151 -0.59 -0.90 11.69
C GLU A 151 -1.88 -1.53 11.15
N ILE A 152 -2.01 -2.85 11.23
CA ILE A 152 -3.26 -3.56 10.95
C ILE A 152 -3.73 -4.19 12.26
N THR A 153 -4.82 -3.64 12.81
CA THR A 153 -5.35 -4.11 14.09
C THR A 153 -5.93 -5.52 13.97
N PRO A 154 -6.18 -6.20 15.12
CA PRO A 154 -6.84 -7.49 15.14
C PRO A 154 -8.19 -7.49 14.41
N ASP A 155 -8.94 -6.39 14.49
CA ASP A 155 -10.25 -6.17 13.85
C ASP A 155 -10.18 -5.59 12.41
N GLY A 156 -8.98 -5.42 11.85
CA GLY A 156 -8.79 -5.08 10.43
C GLY A 156 -8.76 -3.61 10.10
N ARG A 157 -8.64 -2.75 11.10
CA ARG A 157 -8.45 -1.33 10.86
C ARG A 157 -7.00 -1.09 10.45
N PHE A 158 -6.83 -0.28 9.41
CA PHE A 158 -5.54 0.21 8.98
C PHE A 158 -5.27 1.56 9.66
N THR A 159 -4.30 1.59 10.57
CA THR A 159 -4.07 2.71 11.50
C THR A 159 -2.93 3.61 11.05
N ASN A 160 -2.79 4.73 11.75
CA ASN A 160 -1.66 5.65 11.57
C ASN A 160 -1.54 6.17 10.13
N VAL A 161 -2.69 6.41 9.50
CA VAL A 161 -2.78 6.98 8.16
C VAL A 161 -3.00 8.49 8.27
N CYS A 162 -2.11 9.28 7.69
CA CYS A 162 -2.24 10.73 7.65
C CYS A 162 -3.56 11.13 6.97
N VAL A 163 -4.35 12.02 7.56
CA VAL A 163 -5.56 12.52 6.90
C VAL A 163 -5.23 13.28 5.61
N GLY A 164 -6.24 13.53 4.77
CA GLY A 164 -6.11 14.39 3.59
C GLY A 164 -5.34 15.69 3.89
N THR A 165 -4.27 15.93 3.14
CA THR A 165 -3.29 16.99 3.43
C THR A 165 -3.08 17.86 2.20
N GLY A 166 -3.23 19.16 2.37
CA GLY A 166 -2.97 20.16 1.33
C GLY A 166 -1.49 20.51 1.21
N ILE A 167 -1.20 21.57 0.45
CA ILE A 167 0.16 22.09 0.28
C ILE A 167 0.36 23.26 1.26
N SER A 168 1.50 23.27 1.94
CA SER A 168 1.93 24.33 2.86
C SER A 168 3.43 24.58 2.72
N GLU A 169 3.87 25.80 3.00
CA GLU A 169 5.30 26.13 3.14
C GLU A 169 5.80 25.96 4.58
N ASP A 170 4.88 25.82 5.55
CA ASP A 170 5.20 25.65 6.96
C ASP A 170 5.55 24.19 7.26
N LEU A 171 6.78 23.91 7.68
CA LEU A 171 7.21 22.54 7.97
C LEU A 171 6.43 21.90 9.15
N PRO A 172 6.22 22.59 10.29
CA PRO A 172 5.31 22.17 11.36
C PRO A 172 3.92 21.70 10.91
N PHE A 173 3.37 22.24 9.82
CA PHE A 173 2.10 21.78 9.26
C PHE A 173 2.13 20.28 8.95
N TYR A 174 3.21 19.78 8.35
CA TYR A 174 3.37 18.38 7.98
C TYR A 174 3.69 17.49 9.18
N PHE A 175 4.51 17.97 10.11
CA PHE A 175 4.85 17.25 11.35
C PHE A 175 3.62 16.97 12.22
N ASN A 176 2.64 17.86 12.22
CA ASN A 176 1.47 17.81 13.10
C ASN A 176 0.19 17.38 12.38
N ARG A 177 0.28 16.77 11.20
CA ARG A 177 -0.91 16.26 10.53
C ARG A 177 -1.56 15.16 11.40
N PRO A 178 -2.87 15.24 11.65
CA PRO A 178 -3.58 14.17 12.33
C PRO A 178 -3.46 12.87 11.53
N VAL A 179 -3.39 11.77 12.27
CA VAL A 179 -3.52 10.43 11.72
C VAL A 179 -4.86 9.84 12.15
N GLY A 180 -5.44 9.03 11.27
CA GLY A 180 -6.72 8.38 11.47
C GLY A 180 -6.65 6.91 11.10
N ASP A 181 -7.67 6.19 11.55
CA ASP A 181 -7.88 4.80 11.18
C ASP A 181 -8.74 4.76 9.92
N ASN A 182 -8.38 3.89 8.98
CA ASN A 182 -9.13 3.66 7.76
C ASN A 182 -9.33 4.92 6.90
N GLU A 183 -8.36 5.83 6.90
CA GLU A 183 -8.38 6.96 5.97
C GLU A 183 -8.45 6.46 4.52
N LYS A 184 -9.36 7.08 3.75
CA LYS A 184 -9.88 6.50 2.49
C LYS A 184 -8.82 6.21 1.44
N HIS A 185 -7.76 7.02 1.40
CA HIS A 185 -6.68 6.87 0.43
C HIS A 185 -5.73 5.71 0.78
N GLY A 186 -5.69 5.26 2.04
CA GLY A 186 -4.87 4.12 2.48
C GLY A 186 -5.52 2.76 2.22
N LEU A 187 -6.85 2.66 2.23
CA LEU A 187 -7.58 1.38 2.25
C LEU A 187 -7.41 0.53 0.98
N GLY A 188 -7.62 1.11 -0.20
CA GLY A 188 -7.38 0.40 -1.46
C GLY A 188 -5.90 0.03 -1.64
N LEU A 189 -5.03 0.94 -1.20
CA LEU A 189 -3.59 0.77 -1.30
C LEU A 189 -3.08 -0.39 -0.44
N ILE A 190 -3.51 -0.51 0.82
CA ILE A 190 -3.03 -1.57 1.70
C ILE A 190 -3.47 -2.97 1.22
N ILE A 191 -4.66 -3.11 0.62
CA ILE A 191 -5.07 -4.37 -0.01
C ILE A 191 -4.15 -4.69 -1.19
N ASN A 192 -3.94 -3.74 -2.11
CA ASN A 192 -3.09 -3.93 -3.28
C ASN A 192 -1.65 -4.27 -2.87
N THR A 193 -1.14 -3.60 -1.83
CA THR A 193 0.15 -3.88 -1.21
C THR A 193 0.23 -5.33 -0.77
N ALA A 194 -0.76 -5.78 -0.02
CA ALA A 194 -0.78 -7.13 0.52
C ALA A 194 -0.86 -8.20 -0.57
N VAL A 195 -1.67 -7.97 -1.62
CA VAL A 195 -1.77 -8.86 -2.79
C VAL A 195 -0.43 -8.96 -3.53
N GLU A 196 0.27 -7.85 -3.75
CA GLU A 196 1.58 -7.88 -4.41
C GLU A 196 2.65 -8.55 -3.55
N ILE A 197 2.58 -8.40 -2.22
CA ILE A 197 3.45 -9.16 -1.31
C ILE A 197 3.16 -10.66 -1.38
N MET A 198 1.89 -11.07 -1.38
CA MET A 198 1.54 -12.49 -1.51
C MET A 198 2.09 -13.11 -2.81
N LYS A 199 1.98 -12.38 -3.93
CA LYS A 199 2.59 -12.79 -5.22
C LYS A 199 4.11 -12.91 -5.08
N LEU A 200 4.74 -11.87 -4.53
CA LEU A 200 6.19 -11.80 -4.32
C LEU A 200 6.69 -13.01 -3.52
N GLU A 201 5.99 -13.40 -2.45
CA GLU A 201 6.34 -14.54 -1.61
C GLU A 201 6.01 -15.91 -2.22
N SER A 202 5.06 -15.98 -3.15
CA SER A 202 4.70 -17.21 -3.86
C SER A 202 5.73 -17.62 -4.91
N GLU A 203 6.51 -16.67 -5.43
CA GLU A 203 7.58 -16.91 -6.42
C GLU A 203 8.86 -17.48 -5.81
N LYS A 204 8.76 -18.48 -4.93
CA LYS A 204 9.90 -19.27 -4.48
C LYS A 204 10.51 -20.02 -5.67
N LYS A 205 11.57 -19.45 -6.25
CA LYS A 205 12.58 -20.19 -7.01
C LYS A 205 13.75 -20.53 -6.11
#